data_AF-A0A9X1L1I4-F1
#
_entry.id   AF-A0A9X1L1I4-F1
#
_cell.length_a   1.000
_cell.length_b   1.000
_cell.length_c   1.000
_cell.angle_alpha   90.00
_cell.angle_beta   90.00
_cell.angle_gamma   90.00
#
_symmetry.space_group_name_H-M   'P 1'
#
loop_
_entity.id
_entity.type
_entity.pdbx_description
1 polymer ?
#
loop_
_entity_poly.entity_id
_entity_poly.type
_entity_poly.pdbx_seq_one_letter_code
_entity_poly.pdbx_strand_id
1 'polypeptide(L)'
;MTSKYGKHMATAVSAVMLLLLSSCIGGRPGKPIFVVVRAYEDILPISSYDSVPAILYDNEMDFSELPVDVKKQGFIDMVLPSILAVKYNYEIDFLHADRIMRELHERGYVSGIDSSFMDQQQERFNARNWWDARKRLITHPTSIVIAQAAVESGWGSSRFFREANNLFGIWSYDPDEQRIRSLTDRASGGIYLRAYSNVAASIQDYFEVIARASAYRRFRRERARSSDPHRLIHLLTNYSELRGRYIKKLEDVIDQNDLTRYDKARLDPSFIPDSGYIPL
;
A
#
# COMPACT_ATOMS: atom_id res chain seq x y z
N MET A 1 24.37 22.18 13.15
CA MET A 1 25.27 22.18 11.98
C MET A 1 24.55 21.50 10.83
N THR A 2 23.97 22.31 9.95
CA THR A 2 23.18 21.86 8.79
C THR A 2 24.09 21.22 7.76
N SER A 3 23.83 19.95 7.42
CA SER A 3 24.54 19.22 6.37
C SER A 3 24.42 19.96 5.03
N LYS A 4 25.53 20.59 4.63
CA LYS A 4 25.70 21.34 3.38
C LYS A 4 25.72 20.42 2.16
N TYR A 5 25.75 19.10 2.37
CA TYR A 5 25.83 18.08 1.33
C TYR A 5 24.46 17.64 0.78
N GLY A 6 23.38 17.72 1.57
CA GLY A 6 22.06 17.21 1.14
C GLY A 6 21.28 18.13 0.18
N LYS A 7 21.37 19.45 0.35
CA LYS A 7 20.51 20.39 -0.40
C LYS A 7 20.99 20.65 -1.84
N HIS A 8 22.29 20.65 -2.10
CA HIS A 8 22.82 20.96 -3.43
C HIS A 8 22.92 19.74 -4.36
N MET A 9 23.11 18.52 -3.82
CA MET A 9 23.04 17.29 -4.63
C MET A 9 21.59 16.90 -4.94
N ALA A 10 20.66 17.02 -3.99
CA ALA A 10 19.26 16.66 -4.24
C ALA A 10 18.61 17.50 -5.35
N THR A 11 18.90 18.80 -5.43
CA THR A 11 18.22 19.68 -6.40
C THR A 11 18.72 19.51 -7.83
N ALA A 12 20.03 19.28 -8.02
CA ALA A 12 20.63 19.08 -9.34
C ALA A 12 20.47 17.64 -9.86
N VAL A 13 20.55 16.64 -8.98
CA VAL A 13 20.32 15.23 -9.32
C VAL A 13 18.83 14.98 -9.60
N SER A 14 17.90 15.59 -8.84
CA SER A 14 16.46 15.41 -9.07
C SER A 14 15.98 15.96 -10.43
N ALA A 15 16.47 17.13 -10.86
CA ALA A 15 16.09 17.71 -12.17
C ALA A 15 16.72 16.95 -13.35
N VAL A 16 17.98 16.53 -13.23
CA VAL A 16 18.68 15.77 -14.27
C VAL A 16 18.16 14.32 -14.33
N MET A 17 17.78 13.72 -13.21
CA MET A 17 17.15 12.40 -13.18
C MET A 17 15.73 12.44 -13.75
N LEU A 18 14.89 13.45 -13.44
CA LEU A 18 13.59 13.60 -14.11
C LEU A 18 13.70 13.80 -15.64
N LEU A 19 14.71 14.55 -16.09
CA LEU A 19 14.97 14.78 -17.51
C LEU A 19 15.55 13.54 -18.21
N LEU A 20 16.44 12.78 -17.55
CA LEU A 20 17.00 11.54 -18.08
C LEU A 20 16.00 10.37 -18.02
N LEU A 21 15.08 10.37 -17.06
CA LEU A 21 13.94 9.43 -17.01
C LEU A 21 13.00 9.66 -18.19
N SER A 22 12.80 10.91 -18.64
CA SER A 22 12.01 11.19 -19.85
C SER A 22 12.66 10.63 -21.13
N SER A 23 13.97 10.39 -21.14
CA SER A 23 14.71 9.84 -22.30
C SER A 23 15.11 8.36 -22.16
N CYS A 24 15.14 7.79 -20.94
CA CYS A 24 15.67 6.44 -20.70
C CYS A 24 14.76 5.50 -19.89
N ILE A 25 13.76 6.00 -19.16
CA ILE A 25 12.72 5.16 -18.53
C ILE A 25 11.40 5.47 -19.22
N GLY A 26 10.99 4.58 -20.12
CA GLY A 26 9.83 4.74 -20.99
C GLY A 26 8.48 4.82 -20.29
N GLY A 27 8.25 5.87 -19.49
CA GLY A 27 6.92 6.32 -19.10
C GLY A 27 6.25 6.92 -20.33
N ARG A 28 5.59 6.09 -21.14
CA ARG A 28 4.60 6.62 -22.08
C ARG A 28 3.45 7.19 -21.25
N PRO A 29 2.86 8.34 -21.62
CA PRO A 29 1.65 8.81 -20.98
C PRO A 29 0.64 7.66 -20.87
N GLY A 30 0.07 7.50 -19.68
CA GLY A 30 -0.87 6.43 -19.38
C GLY A 30 -0.26 5.06 -19.05
N LYS A 31 0.95 4.97 -18.49
CA LYS A 31 1.45 3.72 -17.88
C LYS A 31 2.20 3.98 -16.58
N PRO A 32 2.03 3.13 -15.55
CA PRO A 32 2.89 3.17 -14.38
C PRO A 32 4.34 2.82 -14.77
N ILE A 33 5.29 3.37 -14.01
CA ILE A 33 6.71 3.04 -14.15
C ILE A 33 7.01 1.87 -13.21
N PHE A 34 7.71 0.85 -13.72
CA PHE A 34 8.22 -0.26 -12.91
C PHE A 34 9.71 -0.07 -12.65
N VAL A 35 10.13 -0.19 -11.39
CA VAL A 35 11.54 -0.02 -10.98
C VAL A 35 11.95 -1.16 -10.05
N VAL A 36 13.07 -1.81 -10.36
CA VAL A 36 13.73 -2.75 -9.44
C VAL A 36 14.74 -1.95 -8.62
N VAL A 37 14.57 -1.90 -7.30
CA VAL A 37 15.40 -1.13 -6.37
C VAL A 37 16.59 -1.98 -5.93
N ARG A 38 17.78 -1.62 -6.39
CA ARG A 38 19.06 -2.27 -6.00
C ARG A 38 19.94 -1.36 -5.17
N ALA A 39 19.74 -0.05 -5.29
CA ALA A 39 20.40 0.98 -4.51
C ALA A 39 19.43 2.11 -4.14
N TYR A 40 19.83 2.96 -3.20
CA TYR A 40 18.99 4.06 -2.71
C TYR A 40 18.60 5.02 -3.83
N GLU A 41 19.51 5.23 -4.79
CA GLU A 41 19.35 6.13 -5.92
C GLU A 41 18.25 5.68 -6.89
N ASP A 42 17.87 4.40 -6.87
CA ASP A 42 16.75 3.89 -7.68
C ASP A 42 15.39 4.38 -7.15
N ILE A 43 15.34 4.84 -5.89
CA ILE A 43 14.14 5.39 -5.26
C ILE A 43 13.99 6.85 -5.69
N LEU A 44 12.90 7.14 -6.39
CA LEU A 44 12.65 8.47 -6.93
C LEU A 44 12.03 9.33 -5.82
N PRO A 45 12.66 10.46 -5.45
CA PRO A 45 12.13 11.32 -4.41
C PRO A 45 10.81 11.94 -4.86
N ILE A 46 9.86 12.04 -3.94
CA ILE A 46 8.56 12.62 -4.22
C ILE A 46 8.65 14.14 -4.06
N SER A 47 8.57 14.85 -5.17
CA SER A 47 8.70 16.31 -5.22
C SER A 47 7.42 17.05 -4.82
N SER A 48 6.25 16.43 -5.00
CA SER A 48 4.94 16.97 -4.62
C SER A 48 4.00 15.84 -4.20
N TYR A 49 3.32 16.02 -3.07
CA TYR A 49 2.32 15.04 -2.59
C TYR A 49 0.97 15.21 -3.29
N ASP A 50 0.72 16.37 -3.90
CA ASP A 50 -0.52 16.62 -4.66
C ASP A 50 -0.50 15.95 -6.05
N SER A 51 0.68 15.53 -6.53
CA SER A 51 0.88 14.87 -7.82
C SER A 51 2.03 13.88 -7.74
N VAL A 52 1.74 12.67 -7.26
CA VAL A 52 2.72 11.60 -7.09
C VAL A 52 2.73 10.71 -8.34
N PRO A 53 3.88 10.52 -9.02
CA PRO A 53 3.98 9.58 -10.15
C PRO A 53 3.57 8.16 -9.73
N ALA A 54 2.86 7.43 -10.60
CA ALA A 54 2.53 6.03 -10.34
C ALA A 54 3.76 5.14 -10.61
N ILE A 55 4.58 4.93 -9.59
CA ILE A 55 5.77 4.07 -9.64
C ILE A 55 5.54 2.82 -8.81
N LEU A 56 5.82 1.66 -9.39
CA LEU A 56 5.68 0.36 -8.76
C LEU A 56 7.08 -0.23 -8.56
N TYR A 57 7.45 -0.39 -7.30
CA TYR A 57 8.79 -0.83 -6.92
C TYR A 57 8.81 -2.33 -6.62
N ASP A 58 9.79 -3.02 -7.18
CA ASP A 58 10.24 -4.35 -6.73
C ASP A 58 11.52 -4.15 -5.92
N ASN A 59 11.53 -4.52 -4.64
CA ASN A 59 12.62 -4.20 -3.75
C ASN A 59 13.61 -5.37 -3.60
N GLU A 60 14.86 -5.14 -4.00
CA GLU A 60 16.00 -6.03 -3.73
C GLU A 60 16.98 -5.40 -2.72
N MET A 61 16.76 -4.13 -2.32
CA MET A 61 17.65 -3.37 -1.46
C MET A 61 17.45 -3.68 0.03
N ASP A 62 18.57 -3.68 0.76
CA ASP A 62 18.58 -3.70 2.23
C ASP A 62 18.71 -2.29 2.81
N PHE A 63 17.75 -1.88 3.64
CA PHE A 63 17.73 -0.56 4.26
C PHE A 63 18.48 -0.52 5.61
N SER A 64 18.94 -1.65 6.14
CA SER A 64 19.49 -1.76 7.50
C SER A 64 20.67 -0.84 7.79
N GLU A 65 21.57 -0.67 6.81
CA GLU A 65 22.79 0.14 6.93
C GLU A 65 22.58 1.64 6.67
N LEU A 66 21.37 2.05 6.26
CA LEU A 66 21.08 3.46 5.99
C LEU A 66 20.93 4.26 7.29
N PRO A 67 21.42 5.53 7.33
CA PRO A 67 21.11 6.45 8.43
C PRO A 67 19.61 6.54 8.66
N VAL A 68 19.18 6.67 9.93
CA VAL A 68 17.77 6.56 10.32
C VAL A 68 16.84 7.46 9.51
N ASP A 69 17.20 8.73 9.31
CA ASP A 69 16.34 9.67 8.58
C ASP A 69 16.28 9.36 7.08
N VAL A 70 17.40 8.94 6.49
CA VAL A 70 17.50 8.52 5.08
C VAL A 70 16.68 7.27 4.84
N LYS A 71 16.79 6.28 5.73
CA LYS A 71 16.00 5.05 5.71
C LYS A 71 14.50 5.34 5.72
N LYS A 72 14.04 6.16 6.67
CA LYS A 72 12.62 6.49 6.82
C LYS A 72 12.07 7.19 5.59
N GLN A 73 12.80 8.19 5.07
CA GLN A 73 12.36 8.94 3.90
C GLN A 73 12.34 8.06 2.65
N GLY A 74 13.42 7.32 2.36
CA GLY A 74 13.48 6.40 1.23
C GLY A 74 12.41 5.31 1.30
N PHE A 75 12.12 4.78 2.50
CA PHE A 75 11.03 3.84 2.69
C PHE A 75 9.68 4.46 2.31
N ILE A 76 9.40 5.69 2.75
CA ILE A 76 8.15 6.39 2.41
C ILE A 76 8.07 6.66 0.90
N ASP A 77 9.15 7.17 0.30
CA ASP A 77 9.20 7.51 -1.14
C ASP A 77 8.96 6.27 -2.01
N MET A 78 9.42 5.10 -1.56
CA MET A 78 9.16 3.83 -2.24
C MET A 78 7.73 3.32 -2.06
N VAL A 79 7.18 3.35 -0.84
CA VAL A 79 5.85 2.74 -0.59
C VAL A 79 4.69 3.65 -1.00
N LEU A 80 4.83 4.97 -0.90
CA LEU A 80 3.72 5.91 -1.11
C LEU A 80 3.10 5.79 -2.52
N PRO A 81 3.86 5.78 -3.63
CA PRO A 81 3.30 5.62 -4.97
C PRO A 81 2.47 4.33 -5.13
N SER A 82 2.98 3.22 -4.58
CA SER A 82 2.29 1.92 -4.61
C SER A 82 1.02 1.94 -3.76
N ILE A 83 1.02 2.59 -2.60
CA ILE A 83 -0.19 2.77 -1.78
C ILE A 83 -1.26 3.55 -2.55
N LEU A 84 -0.85 4.64 -3.20
CA LEU A 84 -1.78 5.48 -3.96
C LEU A 84 -2.33 4.75 -5.20
N ALA A 85 -1.50 3.97 -5.90
CA ALA A 85 -1.93 3.15 -7.03
C ALA A 85 -2.97 2.09 -6.62
N VAL A 86 -2.72 1.35 -5.53
CA VAL A 86 -3.69 0.37 -5.02
C VAL A 86 -4.98 1.06 -4.57
N LYS A 87 -4.88 2.16 -3.83
CA LYS A 87 -6.06 2.90 -3.35
C LYS A 87 -6.89 3.46 -4.49
N TYR A 88 -6.25 3.94 -5.56
CA TYR A 88 -6.92 4.41 -6.77
C TYR A 88 -7.75 3.29 -7.41
N ASN A 89 -7.18 2.09 -7.62
CA ASN A 89 -7.93 0.95 -8.16
C ASN A 89 -9.13 0.57 -7.28
N TYR A 90 -8.96 0.56 -5.95
CA TYR A 90 -10.06 0.32 -5.01
C TYR A 90 -11.15 1.40 -5.07
N GLU A 91 -10.79 2.65 -5.35
CA GLU A 91 -11.75 3.75 -5.53
C GLU A 91 -12.56 3.56 -6.81
N ILE A 92 -11.90 3.20 -7.91
CA ILE A 92 -12.59 2.86 -9.18
C ILE A 92 -13.58 1.71 -8.97
N ASP A 93 -13.13 0.62 -8.33
CA ASP A 93 -14.00 -0.51 -7.99
C ASP A 93 -15.18 -0.08 -7.11
N PHE A 94 -14.93 0.80 -6.12
CA PHE A 94 -15.98 1.30 -5.22
C PHE A 94 -17.02 2.12 -5.98
N LEU A 95 -16.60 3.03 -6.87
CA LEU A 95 -17.49 3.86 -7.67
C LEU A 95 -18.31 3.02 -8.65
N HIS A 96 -17.70 1.99 -9.24
CA HIS A 96 -18.41 1.03 -10.09
C HIS A 96 -19.46 0.26 -9.27
N ALA A 97 -19.09 -0.32 -8.14
CA ALA A 97 -20.02 -1.00 -7.24
C ALA A 97 -21.16 -0.07 -6.80
N ASP A 98 -20.86 1.18 -6.46
CA ASP A 98 -21.84 2.17 -6.03
C ASP A 98 -22.84 2.54 -7.13
N ARG A 99 -22.37 2.69 -8.37
CA ARG A 99 -23.25 2.84 -9.55
C ARG A 99 -24.19 1.65 -9.69
N ILE A 100 -23.66 0.43 -9.63
CA ILE A 100 -24.46 -0.81 -9.77
C ILE A 100 -25.54 -0.88 -8.69
N MET A 101 -25.19 -0.56 -7.44
CA MET A 101 -26.16 -0.59 -6.33
C MET A 101 -27.28 0.44 -6.51
N ARG A 102 -27.00 1.62 -7.07
CA ARG A 102 -28.04 2.61 -7.40
C ARG A 102 -28.94 2.12 -8.53
N GLU A 103 -28.36 1.62 -9.61
CA GLU A 103 -29.13 1.11 -10.75
C GLU A 103 -30.03 -0.06 -10.36
N LEU A 104 -29.52 -0.99 -9.54
CA LEU A 104 -30.31 -2.09 -8.99
C LEU A 104 -31.50 -1.58 -8.16
N HIS A 105 -31.29 -0.56 -7.33
CA HIS A 105 -32.35 0.03 -6.52
C HIS A 105 -33.41 0.75 -7.37
N GLU A 106 -32.99 1.49 -8.39
CA GLU A 106 -33.88 2.29 -9.25
C GLU A 106 -34.66 1.45 -10.26
N ARG A 107 -34.02 0.43 -10.85
CA ARG A 107 -34.57 -0.35 -11.97
C ARG A 107 -34.98 -1.76 -11.59
N GLY A 108 -34.47 -2.29 -10.48
CA GLY A 108 -34.68 -3.68 -10.06
C GLY A 108 -33.80 -4.71 -10.78
N TYR A 109 -32.95 -4.31 -11.72
CA TYR A 109 -32.02 -5.19 -12.43
C TYR A 109 -30.75 -4.45 -12.86
N VAL A 110 -29.68 -5.19 -13.16
CA VAL A 110 -28.40 -4.69 -13.66
C VAL A 110 -27.90 -5.56 -14.83
N SER A 111 -26.89 -5.11 -15.56
CA SER A 111 -26.32 -5.88 -16.67
C SER A 111 -25.61 -7.15 -16.17
N GLY A 112 -25.45 -8.16 -17.04
CA GLY A 112 -24.71 -9.37 -16.72
C GLY A 112 -23.24 -9.11 -16.34
N ILE A 113 -22.61 -8.12 -16.98
CA ILE A 113 -21.25 -7.67 -16.67
C ILE A 113 -21.18 -7.09 -15.25
N ASP A 114 -22.16 -6.26 -14.89
CA ASP A 114 -22.24 -5.65 -13.57
C ASP A 114 -22.53 -6.67 -12.46
N SER A 115 -23.40 -7.65 -12.72
CA SER A 115 -23.62 -8.74 -11.77
C SER A 115 -22.35 -9.58 -11.58
N SER A 116 -21.65 -9.93 -12.66
CA SER A 116 -20.40 -10.69 -12.57
C SER A 116 -19.31 -9.94 -11.83
N PHE A 117 -19.19 -8.62 -12.04
CA PHE A 117 -18.28 -7.78 -11.26
C PHE A 117 -18.62 -7.83 -9.77
N MET A 118 -19.88 -7.65 -9.39
CA MET A 118 -20.29 -7.68 -7.97
C MET A 118 -20.13 -9.05 -7.33
N ASP A 119 -20.39 -10.12 -8.06
CA ASP A 119 -20.14 -11.50 -7.61
C ASP A 119 -18.65 -11.74 -7.37
N GLN A 120 -17.79 -11.27 -8.27
CA GLN A 120 -16.34 -11.32 -8.09
C GLN A 120 -15.90 -10.54 -6.84
N GLN A 121 -16.41 -9.33 -6.59
CA GLN A 121 -16.07 -8.58 -5.37
C GLN A 121 -16.60 -9.27 -4.11
N GLN A 122 -17.77 -9.90 -4.19
CA GLN A 122 -18.33 -10.67 -3.08
C GLN A 122 -17.44 -11.87 -2.73
N GLU A 123 -17.00 -12.63 -3.73
CA GLU A 123 -16.08 -13.75 -3.57
C GLU A 123 -14.71 -13.28 -3.07
N ARG A 124 -14.10 -12.31 -3.77
CA ARG A 124 -12.79 -11.72 -3.44
C ARG A 124 -12.71 -11.35 -1.98
N PHE A 125 -13.73 -10.71 -1.42
CA PHE A 125 -13.69 -10.29 -0.03
C PHE A 125 -14.36 -11.26 0.95
N ASN A 126 -14.90 -12.39 0.51
CA ASN A 126 -15.77 -13.25 1.33
C ASN A 126 -16.87 -12.41 2.03
N ALA A 127 -17.59 -11.63 1.21
CA ALA A 127 -18.64 -10.74 1.65
C ALA A 127 -19.99 -11.46 1.71
N ARG A 128 -20.87 -11.01 2.59
CA ARG A 128 -22.18 -11.65 2.81
C ARG A 128 -23.18 -11.42 1.66
N ASN A 129 -23.03 -10.29 0.97
CA ASN A 129 -23.85 -9.85 -0.15
C ASN A 129 -23.13 -8.67 -0.84
N TRP A 130 -23.66 -8.22 -1.97
CA TRP A 130 -23.15 -7.07 -2.74
C TRP A 130 -23.03 -5.78 -1.91
N TRP A 131 -23.96 -5.52 -0.98
CA TRP A 131 -23.87 -4.38 -0.06
C TRP A 131 -22.67 -4.47 0.89
N ASP A 132 -22.35 -5.66 1.41
CA ASP A 132 -21.17 -5.89 2.23
C ASP A 132 -19.89 -5.82 1.38
N ALA A 133 -19.91 -6.34 0.15
CA ALA A 133 -18.80 -6.29 -0.80
C ALA A 133 -18.41 -4.84 -1.14
N ARG A 134 -19.38 -4.00 -1.52
CA ARG A 134 -19.18 -2.56 -1.77
C ARG A 134 -18.49 -1.86 -0.60
N LYS A 135 -18.89 -2.17 0.65
CA LYS A 135 -18.27 -1.54 1.84
C LYS A 135 -16.84 -2.02 2.10
N ARG A 136 -16.48 -3.21 1.62
CA ARG A 136 -15.12 -3.77 1.79
C ARG A 136 -14.09 -3.12 0.86
N LEU A 137 -14.55 -2.48 -0.23
CA LEU A 137 -13.73 -1.65 -1.13
C LEU A 137 -13.28 -0.31 -0.54
N ILE A 138 -13.93 0.18 0.52
CA ILE A 138 -13.52 1.43 1.17
C ILE A 138 -12.13 1.25 1.78
N THR A 139 -11.13 2.03 1.37
CA THR A 139 -9.77 2.00 1.93
C THR A 139 -9.67 2.81 3.22
N HIS A 140 -8.48 3.01 3.77
CA HIS A 140 -8.26 3.77 5.00
C HIS A 140 -7.06 4.74 4.84
N PRO A 141 -6.84 5.69 5.78
CA PRO A 141 -5.82 6.72 5.66
C PRO A 141 -4.44 6.16 5.31
N THR A 142 -3.75 6.85 4.42
CA THR A 142 -2.41 6.48 3.92
C THR A 142 -1.39 6.48 5.07
N SER A 143 -1.54 7.40 6.02
CA SER A 143 -0.76 7.48 7.25
C SER A 143 -0.76 6.17 8.04
N ILE A 144 -1.93 5.51 8.18
CA ILE A 144 -2.04 4.20 8.85
C ILE A 144 -1.32 3.12 8.05
N VAL A 145 -1.48 3.09 6.73
CA VAL A 145 -0.83 2.08 5.86
C VAL A 145 0.69 2.19 5.97
N ILE A 146 1.23 3.40 5.86
CA ILE A 146 2.67 3.67 6.03
C ILE A 146 3.13 3.28 7.43
N ALA A 147 2.38 3.66 8.47
CA ALA A 147 2.75 3.34 9.85
C ALA A 147 2.81 1.84 10.11
N GLN A 148 1.80 1.08 9.67
CA GLN A 148 1.81 -0.38 9.80
C GLN A 148 2.95 -0.99 8.99
N ALA A 149 3.11 -0.60 7.71
CA ALA A 149 4.20 -1.08 6.87
C ALA A 149 5.59 -0.81 7.49
N ALA A 150 5.81 0.38 8.04
CA ALA A 150 7.05 0.75 8.74
C ALA A 150 7.26 -0.08 10.01
N VAL A 151 6.21 -0.29 10.81
CA VAL A 151 6.28 -1.07 12.05
C VAL A 151 6.56 -2.55 11.77
N GLU A 152 5.90 -3.14 10.78
CA GLU A 152 6.01 -4.57 10.45
C GLU A 152 7.32 -4.89 9.69
N SER A 153 7.73 -4.02 8.77
CA SER A 153 8.97 -4.20 7.99
C SER A 153 10.22 -3.64 8.68
N GLY A 154 10.08 -2.93 9.79
CA GLY A 154 11.18 -2.21 10.42
C GLY A 154 11.76 -1.11 9.53
N TRP A 155 10.90 -0.33 8.87
CA TRP A 155 11.27 0.67 7.86
C TRP A 155 12.09 0.07 6.70
N GLY A 156 11.68 -1.11 6.22
CA GLY A 156 12.32 -1.80 5.11
C GLY A 156 13.56 -2.64 5.46
N SER A 157 13.99 -2.68 6.72
CA SER A 157 15.13 -3.51 7.15
C SER A 157 14.80 -5.00 7.34
N SER A 158 13.53 -5.38 7.27
CA SER A 158 13.11 -6.78 7.40
C SER A 158 13.58 -7.61 6.20
N ARG A 159 14.18 -8.78 6.48
CA ARG A 159 14.50 -9.78 5.45
C ARG A 159 13.28 -10.12 4.58
N PHE A 160 12.09 -10.25 5.18
CA PHE A 160 10.89 -10.60 4.43
C PHE A 160 10.45 -9.50 3.46
N PHE A 161 10.75 -8.24 3.80
CA PHE A 161 10.52 -7.16 2.86
C PHE A 161 11.55 -7.18 1.73
N ARG A 162 12.83 -7.35 2.05
CA ARG A 162 13.92 -7.41 1.06
C ARG A 162 13.84 -8.58 0.08
N GLU A 163 13.51 -9.78 0.56
CA GLU A 163 13.57 -11.00 -0.26
C GLU A 163 12.22 -11.43 -0.83
N ALA A 164 11.13 -10.79 -0.40
CA ALA A 164 9.78 -11.24 -0.74
C ALA A 164 8.76 -10.10 -0.88
N ASN A 165 9.21 -8.83 -0.88
CA ASN A 165 8.36 -7.64 -0.90
C ASN A 165 7.26 -7.63 0.19
N ASN A 166 7.39 -8.44 1.26
CA ASN A 166 6.35 -8.61 2.26
C ASN A 166 6.44 -7.52 3.33
N LEU A 167 5.75 -6.40 3.09
CA LEU A 167 5.73 -5.23 3.98
C LEU A 167 5.09 -5.51 5.35
N PHE A 168 4.10 -6.40 5.38
CA PHE A 168 3.18 -6.55 6.50
C PHE A 168 3.36 -7.85 7.29
N GLY A 169 4.37 -8.65 6.93
CA GLY A 169 4.66 -9.93 7.58
C GLY A 169 3.55 -10.97 7.40
N ILE A 170 2.83 -10.97 6.28
CA ILE A 170 1.68 -11.86 6.05
C ILE A 170 2.16 -13.31 5.90
N TRP A 171 1.59 -14.20 6.71
CA TRP A 171 1.92 -15.63 6.70
C TRP A 171 1.29 -16.32 5.49
N SER A 172 1.99 -17.32 4.97
CA SER A 172 1.48 -18.22 3.94
C SER A 172 1.19 -19.58 4.55
N TYR A 173 -0.06 -20.03 4.41
CA TYR A 173 -0.51 -21.36 4.83
C TYR A 173 -0.69 -22.32 3.64
N ASP A 174 -0.69 -21.77 2.43
CA ASP A 174 -0.86 -22.49 1.17
C ASP A 174 0.52 -22.82 0.57
N PRO A 175 0.85 -24.10 0.32
CA PRO A 175 2.10 -24.47 -0.32
C PRO A 175 2.23 -24.08 -1.80
N ASP A 176 1.12 -23.77 -2.47
CA ASP A 176 1.10 -23.41 -3.89
C ASP A 176 1.31 -21.89 -4.10
N GLU A 177 1.23 -21.09 -3.03
CA GLU A 177 1.58 -19.67 -3.05
C GLU A 177 3.10 -19.46 -3.09
N GLN A 178 3.55 -18.38 -3.76
CA GLN A 178 4.93 -17.93 -3.61
C GLN A 178 5.18 -17.54 -2.15
N ARG A 179 6.23 -18.11 -1.55
CA ARG A 179 6.52 -17.95 -0.12
C ARG A 179 7.98 -18.16 0.20
N ILE A 180 8.44 -17.54 1.28
CA ILE A 180 9.77 -17.75 1.84
C ILE A 180 9.70 -18.27 3.28
N ARG A 181 10.63 -19.14 3.64
CA ARG A 181 10.70 -19.72 4.99
C ARG A 181 11.29 -18.71 5.97
N SER A 182 10.72 -18.66 7.17
CA SER A 182 11.34 -18.01 8.32
C SER A 182 12.59 -18.78 8.75
N LEU A 183 13.65 -18.04 9.11
CA LEU A 183 14.89 -18.63 9.63
C LEU A 183 14.79 -19.01 11.11
N THR A 184 13.73 -18.59 11.81
CA THR A 184 13.51 -18.93 13.23
C THR A 184 12.59 -20.14 13.35
N ASP A 185 13.14 -21.25 13.85
CA ASP A 185 12.38 -22.46 14.16
C ASP A 185 11.63 -22.28 15.49
N ARG A 186 10.44 -21.68 15.43
CA ARG A 186 9.56 -21.53 16.61
C ARG A 186 8.49 -22.62 16.72
N ALA A 187 8.31 -23.47 15.70
CA ALA A 187 7.36 -24.57 15.72
C ALA A 187 7.75 -25.70 14.75
N SER A 188 7.36 -26.94 15.10
CA SER A 188 7.41 -28.10 14.20
C SER A 188 6.58 -27.82 12.94
N GLY A 189 7.22 -27.75 11.77
CA GLY A 189 6.57 -27.47 10.48
C GLY A 189 7.10 -26.24 9.73
N GLY A 190 7.87 -25.36 10.39
CA GLY A 190 8.39 -24.12 9.79
C GLY A 190 7.31 -23.06 9.57
N ILE A 191 7.68 -21.79 9.69
CA ILE A 191 6.78 -20.66 9.41
C ILE A 191 7.12 -20.16 8.00
N TYR A 192 6.11 -19.98 7.16
CA TYR A 192 6.24 -19.43 5.81
C TYR A 192 5.53 -18.09 5.72
N LEU A 193 6.14 -17.15 5.00
CA LEU A 193 5.56 -15.86 4.71
C LEU A 193 5.36 -15.71 3.21
N ARG A 194 4.29 -15.04 2.81
CA ARG A 194 3.99 -14.79 1.40
C ARG A 194 5.11 -13.98 0.75
N ALA A 195 5.33 -14.24 -0.53
CA ALA A 195 6.19 -13.45 -1.40
C ALA A 195 5.37 -12.81 -2.51
N TYR A 196 5.74 -11.58 -2.85
CA TYR A 196 5.03 -10.75 -3.81
C TYR A 196 5.99 -10.29 -4.90
N SER A 197 5.45 -10.12 -6.12
CA SER A 197 6.18 -9.64 -7.28
C SER A 197 6.71 -8.21 -7.12
N ASN A 198 6.04 -7.39 -6.32
CA ASN A 198 6.41 -6.01 -6.05
C ASN A 198 5.71 -5.50 -4.77
N VAL A 199 6.07 -4.28 -4.36
CA VAL A 199 5.53 -3.58 -3.18
C VAL A 199 4.01 -3.38 -3.28
N ALA A 200 3.47 -3.06 -4.46
CA ALA A 200 2.04 -2.82 -4.66
C ALA A 200 1.20 -4.09 -4.47
N ALA A 201 1.69 -5.25 -4.91
CA ALA A 201 1.05 -6.54 -4.68
C ALA A 201 0.95 -6.88 -3.18
N SER A 202 1.98 -6.56 -2.39
CA SER A 202 1.93 -6.71 -0.93
C SER A 202 0.88 -5.80 -0.27
N ILE A 203 0.78 -4.55 -0.74
CA ILE A 203 -0.22 -3.58 -0.27
C ILE A 203 -1.64 -4.01 -0.65
N GLN A 204 -1.83 -4.54 -1.86
CA GLN A 204 -3.11 -5.08 -2.31
C GLN A 204 -3.58 -6.21 -1.40
N ASP A 205 -2.72 -7.20 -1.13
CA ASP A 205 -3.05 -8.32 -0.24
C ASP A 205 -3.32 -7.85 1.21
N TYR A 206 -2.58 -6.86 1.70
CA TYR A 206 -2.86 -6.24 2.99
C TYR A 206 -4.27 -5.64 3.09
N PHE A 207 -4.71 -4.89 2.08
CA PHE A 207 -6.09 -4.37 2.04
C PHE A 207 -7.11 -5.52 1.99
N GLU A 208 -6.82 -6.60 1.25
CA GLU A 208 -7.69 -7.76 1.17
C GLU A 208 -7.80 -8.51 2.51
N VAL A 209 -6.69 -8.70 3.24
CA VAL A 209 -6.70 -9.29 4.58
C VAL A 209 -7.57 -8.47 5.52
N ILE A 210 -7.43 -7.15 5.52
CA ILE A 210 -8.27 -6.26 6.35
C ILE A 210 -9.74 -6.32 5.89
N ALA A 211 -9.99 -6.38 4.59
CA ALA A 211 -11.32 -6.50 4.01
C ALA A 211 -12.03 -7.81 4.40
N ARG A 212 -11.29 -8.93 4.44
CA ARG A 212 -11.79 -10.28 4.73
C ARG A 212 -11.99 -10.52 6.23
N ALA A 213 -10.97 -10.28 7.05
CA ALA A 213 -10.92 -10.85 8.39
C ALA A 213 -11.99 -10.29 9.35
N SER A 214 -12.65 -11.17 10.11
CA SER A 214 -13.72 -10.78 11.04
C SER A 214 -13.23 -9.87 12.17
N ALA A 215 -11.97 -10.01 12.58
CA ALA A 215 -11.31 -9.21 13.61
C ALA A 215 -11.35 -7.70 13.32
N TYR A 216 -11.36 -7.30 12.05
CA TYR A 216 -11.37 -5.90 11.61
C TYR A 216 -12.76 -5.34 11.31
N ARG A 217 -13.84 -6.05 11.64
CA ARG A 217 -15.22 -5.61 11.34
C ARG A 217 -15.55 -4.24 11.93
N ARG A 218 -15.07 -3.93 13.15
CA ARG A 218 -15.26 -2.62 13.78
C ARG A 218 -14.48 -1.54 13.04
N PHE A 219 -13.21 -1.79 12.74
CA PHE A 219 -12.37 -0.90 11.94
C PHE A 219 -12.99 -0.59 10.58
N ARG A 220 -13.46 -1.62 9.84
CA ARG A 220 -14.13 -1.45 8.53
C ARG A 220 -15.39 -0.59 8.60
N ARG A 221 -16.16 -0.70 9.70
CA ARG A 221 -17.34 0.14 9.91
C ARG A 221 -16.96 1.58 10.16
N GLU A 222 -15.89 1.79 10.92
CA GLU A 222 -15.47 3.12 11.35
C GLU A 222 -14.79 3.91 10.23
N ARG A 223 -13.94 3.26 9.42
CA ARG A 223 -13.27 3.92 8.28
C ARG A 223 -14.24 4.43 7.21
N ALA A 224 -15.47 3.92 7.19
CA ALA A 224 -16.55 4.40 6.32
C ALA A 224 -17.21 5.70 6.84
N ARG A 225 -16.85 6.16 8.04
CA ARG A 225 -17.47 7.30 8.74
C ARG A 225 -16.46 8.34 9.20
N SER A 226 -15.21 7.93 9.39
CA SER A 226 -14.12 8.77 9.87
C SER A 226 -12.87 8.47 9.06
N SER A 227 -12.14 9.52 8.71
CA SER A 227 -10.79 9.45 8.15
C SER A 227 -9.72 9.79 9.19
N ASP A 228 -10.08 10.04 10.44
CA ASP A 228 -9.13 10.35 11.52
C ASP A 228 -8.26 9.12 11.87
N PRO A 229 -6.94 9.16 11.61
CA PRO A 229 -6.04 8.05 11.88
C PRO A 229 -6.03 7.64 13.35
N HIS A 230 -6.03 8.60 14.28
CA HIS A 230 -5.93 8.31 15.72
C HIS A 230 -7.13 7.54 16.23
N ARG A 231 -8.34 7.93 15.78
CA ARG A 231 -9.56 7.17 16.08
C ARG A 231 -9.54 5.77 15.49
N LEU A 232 -9.04 5.62 14.26
CA LEU A 232 -9.08 4.35 13.54
C LEU A 232 -8.07 3.33 14.09
N ILE A 233 -6.84 3.73 14.43
CA ILE A 233 -5.81 2.80 14.90
C ILE A 233 -6.19 2.12 16.22
N HIS A 234 -6.94 2.76 17.12
CA HIS A 234 -7.43 2.09 18.34
C HIS A 234 -8.28 0.84 18.05
N LEU A 235 -8.90 0.74 16.86
CA LEU A 235 -9.67 -0.42 16.42
C LEU A 235 -8.81 -1.55 15.82
N LEU A 236 -7.48 -1.38 15.75
CA LEU A 236 -6.51 -2.37 15.27
C LEU A 236 -5.85 -3.17 16.41
N THR A 237 -6.42 -3.15 17.62
CA THR A 237 -5.85 -3.84 18.80
C THR A 237 -5.66 -5.36 18.60
N ASN A 238 -6.40 -5.98 17.68
CA ASN A 238 -6.28 -7.40 17.32
C ASN A 238 -5.24 -7.69 16.24
N TYR A 239 -4.59 -6.67 15.67
CA TYR A 239 -3.56 -6.85 14.64
C TYR A 239 -2.28 -7.47 15.21
N SER A 240 -1.95 -7.16 16.47
CA SER A 240 -0.73 -7.63 17.13
C SER A 240 -1.03 -8.18 18.52
N GLU A 241 -0.31 -9.22 18.93
CA GLU A 241 -0.30 -9.74 20.30
C GLU A 241 0.16 -8.69 21.33
N LEU A 242 0.84 -7.62 20.87
CA LEU A 242 1.24 -6.49 21.72
C LEU A 242 0.07 -5.57 22.11
N ARG A 243 -1.12 -5.75 21.52
CA ARG A 243 -2.37 -5.04 21.87
C ARG A 243 -2.17 -3.52 21.97
N GLY A 244 -2.43 -2.91 23.13
CA GLY A 244 -2.29 -1.46 23.33
C GLY A 244 -0.89 -0.92 23.06
N ARG A 245 0.17 -1.70 23.29
CA ARG A 245 1.54 -1.28 22.95
C ARG A 245 1.74 -1.14 21.45
N TYR A 246 1.04 -1.96 20.66
CA TYR A 246 1.04 -1.82 19.20
C TYR A 246 0.37 -0.52 18.78
N ILE A 247 -0.77 -0.18 19.39
CA ILE A 247 -1.47 1.09 19.09
C ILE A 247 -0.57 2.27 19.41
N LYS A 248 0.08 2.27 20.57
CA LYS A 248 1.02 3.34 20.95
C LYS A 248 2.16 3.47 19.95
N LYS A 249 2.70 2.35 19.45
CA LYS A 249 3.75 2.36 18.42
C LYS A 249 3.26 2.98 17.11
N LEU A 250 2.01 2.72 16.71
CA LEU A 250 1.42 3.35 15.53
C LEU A 250 1.21 4.84 15.72
N GLU A 251 0.68 5.28 16.86
CA GLU A 251 0.57 6.71 17.21
C GLU A 251 1.93 7.41 17.11
N ASP A 252 2.95 6.85 17.76
CA ASP A 252 4.29 7.43 17.77
C ASP A 252 4.90 7.50 16.37
N VAL A 253 4.68 6.48 15.53
CA VAL A 253 5.14 6.48 14.13
C VAL A 253 4.38 7.51 13.30
N ILE A 254 3.06 7.65 13.48
CA ILE A 254 2.27 8.65 12.75
C ILE A 254 2.70 10.06 13.13
N ASP A 255 2.83 10.35 14.42
CA ASP A 255 3.08 11.69 14.94
C ASP A 255 4.51 12.15 14.71
N GLN A 256 5.50 11.31 15.07
CA GLN A 256 6.92 11.70 14.99
C GLN A 256 7.42 11.84 13.55
N ASN A 257 6.70 11.28 12.57
CA ASN A 257 7.06 11.32 11.16
C ASN A 257 6.05 12.11 10.31
N ASP A 258 5.10 12.82 10.96
CA ASP A 258 4.09 13.65 10.31
C ASP A 258 3.34 12.92 9.17
N LEU A 259 2.97 11.66 9.40
CA LEU A 259 2.47 10.81 8.32
C LEU A 259 1.08 11.24 7.81
N THR A 260 0.33 12.01 8.60
CA THR A 260 -1.00 12.51 8.21
C THR A 260 -0.95 13.44 6.99
N ARG A 261 0.21 14.05 6.70
CA ARG A 261 0.42 14.85 5.48
C ARG A 261 0.20 14.04 4.19
N TYR A 262 0.39 12.73 4.23
CA TYR A 262 0.21 11.83 3.08
C TYR A 262 -1.25 11.40 2.86
N ASP A 263 -2.17 11.71 3.77
CA ASP A 263 -3.58 11.32 3.63
C ASP A 263 -4.29 12.07 2.50
N LYS A 264 -3.78 13.25 2.15
CA LYS A 264 -4.25 14.04 1.02
C LYS A 264 -3.48 13.78 -0.27
N ALA A 265 -2.45 12.93 -0.25
CA ALA A 265 -1.64 12.66 -1.42
C ALA A 265 -2.46 11.99 -2.54
N ARG A 266 -2.16 12.31 -3.80
CA ARG A 266 -2.87 11.80 -4.99
C ARG A 266 -1.89 11.39 -6.07
N LEU A 267 -2.30 10.44 -6.90
CA LEU A 267 -1.54 10.10 -8.10
C LEU A 267 -1.62 11.22 -9.12
N ASP A 268 -0.52 11.43 -9.82
CA ASP A 268 -0.48 12.23 -11.03
C ASP A 268 -1.33 11.55 -12.13
N PRO A 269 -2.39 12.20 -12.63
CA PRO A 269 -3.28 11.61 -13.63
C PRO A 269 -2.59 11.21 -14.93
N SER A 270 -1.44 11.82 -15.27
CA SER A 270 -0.70 11.50 -16.50
C SER A 270 -0.10 10.08 -16.50
N PHE A 271 -0.01 9.45 -15.33
CA PHE A 271 0.45 8.08 -15.17
C PHE A 271 -0.69 7.05 -15.13
N ILE A 272 -1.94 7.50 -15.21
CA ILE A 272 -3.13 6.62 -15.23
C ILE A 272 -3.40 6.18 -16.67
N PRO A 273 -3.48 4.87 -16.96
CA PRO A 273 -3.78 4.38 -18.29
C PRO A 273 -5.14 4.81 -18.82
N ASP A 274 -5.30 4.81 -20.15
CA ASP A 274 -6.59 5.09 -20.81
C ASP A 274 -7.71 4.14 -20.36
N SER A 275 -7.36 2.93 -19.89
CA SER A 275 -8.32 2.00 -19.28
C SER A 275 -8.93 2.51 -17.97
N GLY A 276 -8.32 3.53 -17.36
CA GLY A 276 -8.68 4.04 -16.05
C GLY A 276 -8.25 3.14 -14.88
N TYR A 277 -7.50 2.06 -15.13
CA TYR A 277 -7.08 1.08 -14.13
C TYR A 277 -5.56 0.85 -14.18
N ILE A 278 -4.91 0.85 -13.02
CA ILE A 278 -3.45 0.71 -12.93
C ILE A 278 -3.09 -0.77 -12.85
N PRO A 279 -2.25 -1.31 -13.76
CA PRO A 279 -1.73 -2.67 -13.63
C PRO A 279 -0.76 -2.72 -12.45
N LEU A 280 -1.06 -3.55 -11.45
CA LEU A 280 -0.25 -3.75 -10.24
C LEU A 280 0.65 -4.97 -10.36
#